data_AF-A0A7J9M5C9-F1
#
_entry.id   AF-A0A7J9M5C9-F1
#
_cell.length_a   1.000
_cell.length_b   1.000
_cell.length_c   1.000
_cell.angle_alpha   90.00
_cell.angle_beta   90.00
_cell.angle_gamma   90.00
#
_symmetry.space_group_name_H-M   'P 1'
#
loop_
_entity.id
_entity.type
_entity.pdbx_description
1 polymer ?
#
loop_
_entity_poly.entity_id
_entity_poly.type
_entity_poly.pdbx_seq_one_letter_code
_entity_poly.pdbx_strand_id
1 'polypeptide(L)'
;MVQLNVMDDDKAWNLFNMNANLDNFSSEIIEVAMEVAKECRRLPLAILPLARALRGKTLNGWKLAYHKISSSRLMHIEDVPKQRKEMHT
;
A
#
# COMPACT_ATOMS: atom_id res chain seq x y z
N MET A 1 4.15 16.64 -13.99
CA MET A 1 4.48 15.51 -13.10
C MET A 1 3.70 15.70 -11.82
N VAL A 2 2.94 14.69 -11.37
CA VAL A 2 2.28 14.75 -10.05
C VAL A 2 3.33 14.36 -9.01
N GLN A 3 3.70 15.28 -8.12
CA GLN A 3 4.56 14.95 -6.98
C GLN A 3 3.71 14.22 -5.93
N LEU A 4 3.96 12.92 -5.76
CA LEU A 4 3.40 12.15 -4.66
C LEU A 4 4.19 12.53 -3.41
N ASN A 5 3.65 13.46 -2.63
CA ASN A 5 4.27 13.84 -1.37
C ASN A 5 4.21 12.63 -0.44
N VAL A 6 5.37 12.13 -0.02
CA VAL A 6 5.49 11.03 0.92
C VAL A 6 4.88 11.49 2.26
N MET A 7 3.83 10.81 2.71
CA MET A 7 3.19 11.16 3.98
C MET A 7 4.10 10.85 5.17
N ASP A 8 3.87 11.48 6.32
CA ASP A 8 4.44 11.01 7.59
C ASP A 8 3.77 9.69 8.04
N ASP A 9 4.41 8.94 8.94
CA ASP A 9 3.90 7.63 9.38
C ASP A 9 2.51 7.75 10.02
N ASP A 10 2.28 8.81 10.81
CA ASP A 10 1.02 9.00 11.52
C ASP A 10 -0.14 9.27 10.56
N LYS A 11 0.05 10.12 9.54
CA LYS A 11 -0.96 10.35 8.49
C LYS A 11 -1.18 9.12 7.64
N ALA A 12 -0.12 8.40 7.28
CA ALA A 12 -0.22 7.16 6.52
C ALA A 12 -1.01 6.11 7.29
N TRP A 13 -0.73 5.94 8.58
CA TRP A 13 -1.46 5.03 9.47
C TRP A 13 -2.91 5.46 9.66
N ASN A 14 -3.18 6.73 9.94
CA ASN A 14 -4.55 7.22 10.11
C ASN A 14 -5.38 7.00 8.84
N LEU A 15 -4.83 7.29 7.66
CA LEU A 15 -5.50 7.01 6.39
C LEU A 15 -5.75 5.52 6.18
N PHE A 16 -4.76 4.68 6.52
CA PHE A 16 -4.88 3.23 6.43
C PHE A 16 -5.97 2.72 7.38
N ASN A 17 -5.94 3.09 8.66
CA ASN A 17 -6.90 2.67 9.67
C ASN A 17 -8.34 3.06 9.27
N MET A 18 -8.57 4.33 8.90
CA MET A 18 -9.89 4.79 8.46
C MET A 18 -10.42 3.99 7.26
N ASN A 19 -9.55 3.54 6.35
CA ASN A 19 -9.96 2.79 5.18
C ASN A 19 -10.04 1.28 5.42
N ALA A 20 -9.27 0.73 6.35
CA ALA A 20 -9.34 -0.67 6.74
C ALA A 20 -10.42 -0.94 7.80
N ASN A 21 -10.94 0.12 8.44
CA ASN A 21 -11.97 0.09 9.49
C ASN A 21 -11.56 -0.80 10.67
N LEU A 22 -10.40 -0.52 11.27
CA LEU A 22 -9.80 -1.41 12.29
C LEU A 22 -10.19 -1.07 13.73
N ASP A 23 -11.11 -0.12 13.95
CA ASP A 23 -11.43 0.44 15.28
C ASP A 23 -11.82 -0.60 16.35
N ASN A 24 -12.31 -1.78 15.96
CA ASN A 24 -12.74 -2.86 16.85
C ASN A 24 -11.97 -4.20 16.65
N PHE A 25 -10.80 -4.16 16.02
CA PHE A 25 -10.01 -5.37 15.75
C PHE A 25 -9.04 -5.69 16.91
N SER A 26 -8.61 -6.95 16.99
CA SER A 26 -7.63 -7.39 18.00
C SER A 26 -6.28 -6.72 17.80
N SER A 27 -5.52 -6.57 18.88
CA SER A 27 -4.15 -6.01 18.86
C SER A 27 -3.25 -6.73 17.86
N GLU A 28 -3.37 -8.05 17.73
CA GLU A 28 -2.62 -8.85 16.76
C GLU A 28 -2.90 -8.45 15.30
N ILE A 29 -4.14 -8.08 14.98
CA ILE A 29 -4.50 -7.62 13.64
C ILE A 29 -3.97 -6.20 13.43
N ILE A 30 -4.06 -5.34 14.44
CA ILE A 30 -3.51 -3.98 14.40
C ILE A 30 -2.00 -4.00 14.15
N GLU A 31 -1.26 -4.86 14.84
CA GLU A 31 0.20 -5.02 14.65
C GLU A 31 0.56 -5.39 13.22
N VAL A 32 -0.09 -6.41 12.64
CA VAL A 32 0.17 -6.82 11.26
C VAL A 32 -0.26 -5.74 10.26
N ALA A 33 -1.37 -5.04 10.54
CA ALA A 33 -1.84 -3.95 9.69
C ALA A 33 -0.86 -2.76 9.66
N MET A 34 -0.22 -2.43 10.77
CA MET A 34 0.82 -1.40 10.82
C MET A 34 2.02 -1.77 9.95
N GLU A 35 2.47 -3.04 9.99
CA GLU A 35 3.57 -3.51 9.13
C GLU A 35 3.20 -3.45 7.65
N VAL A 36 1.96 -3.81 7.28
CA VAL A 36 1.45 -3.62 5.91
C VAL A 36 1.46 -2.14 5.49
N ALA A 37 1.03 -1.24 6.38
CA ALA A 37 1.01 0.20 6.10
C ALA A 37 2.42 0.78 5.88
N LYS A 38 3.41 0.32 6.66
CA LYS A 38 4.84 0.70 6.50
C LYS A 38 5.39 0.27 5.15
N GLU A 39 5.11 -0.96 4.72
CA GLU A 39 5.53 -1.48 3.41
C GLU A 39 4.97 -0.68 2.22
N CYS A 40 3.86 0.03 2.40
CA CYS A 40 3.28 0.90 1.37
C CYS A 40 4.08 2.21 1.14
N ARG A 41 5.22 2.41 1.83
CA ARG A 41 6.13 3.56 1.72
C ARG A 41 5.43 4.92 1.76
N ARG A 42 4.35 5.03 2.54
CA ARG A 42 3.57 6.26 2.72
C ARG A 42 3.01 6.86 1.41
N LEU A 43 2.83 6.05 0.36
CA LEU A 43 2.23 6.49 -0.90
C LEU A 43 0.70 6.36 -0.84
N PRO A 44 -0.08 7.45 -1.00
CA PRO A 44 -1.55 7.38 -0.95
C PRO A 44 -2.14 6.39 -1.96
N LEU A 45 -1.51 6.29 -3.15
CA LEU A 45 -1.92 5.38 -4.22
C LEU A 45 -1.76 3.89 -3.85
N ALA A 46 -0.88 3.55 -2.91
CA ALA A 46 -0.70 2.19 -2.43
C ALA A 46 -1.56 1.92 -1.17
N ILE A 47 -1.62 2.89 -0.25
CA ILE A 47 -2.33 2.76 1.03
C ILE A 47 -3.83 2.55 0.83
N LEU A 48 -4.46 3.38 0.00
CA LEU A 48 -5.92 3.39 -0.11
C LEU A 48 -6.49 2.08 -0.68
N PRO A 49 -5.97 1.54 -1.81
CA PRO A 49 -6.48 0.28 -2.35
C PRO A 49 -6.21 -0.91 -1.43
N LEU A 50 -5.04 -0.97 -0.80
CA LEU A 50 -4.68 -2.06 0.10
C LEU A 50 -5.52 -2.07 1.38
N ALA A 51 -5.70 -0.92 2.03
CA ALA A 51 -6.55 -0.82 3.21
C ALA A 51 -7.99 -1.29 2.92
N ARG A 52 -8.55 -0.91 1.78
CA ARG A 52 -9.89 -1.34 1.35
C ARG A 52 -9.96 -2.83 1.02
N ALA A 53 -8.93 -3.38 0.36
CA ALA A 53 -8.88 -4.81 0.02
C ALA A 53 -8.75 -5.73 1.25
N LEU A 54 -8.12 -5.21 2.32
CA LEU A 54 -7.87 -5.96 3.56
C LEU A 54 -8.94 -5.77 4.63
N ARG A 55 -9.89 -4.85 4.41
CA ARG A 55 -11.05 -4.65 5.29
C ARG A 55 -11.79 -5.98 5.52
N GLY A 56 -12.06 -6.28 6.79
CA GLY A 56 -12.81 -7.48 7.20
C GLY A 56 -12.04 -8.80 7.08
N LYS A 57 -10.75 -8.78 6.73
CA LYS A 57 -9.93 -10.00 6.71
C LYS A 57 -9.61 -10.48 8.12
N THR A 58 -9.50 -11.80 8.26
CA THR A 58 -9.03 -12.45 9.49
C THR A 58 -7.53 -12.22 9.70
N LEU A 59 -7.01 -12.51 10.89
CA LEU A 59 -5.57 -12.42 11.20
C LEU A 59 -4.70 -13.19 10.18
N ASN A 60 -5.12 -14.38 9.76
CA ASN A 60 -4.42 -15.15 8.72
C ASN A 60 -4.45 -14.43 7.36
N GLY A 61 -5.55 -13.77 7.03
CA GLY A 61 -5.65 -12.93 5.83
C GLY A 61 -4.67 -11.75 5.87
N TRP A 62 -4.52 -11.10 7.02
CA TRP A 62 -3.55 -10.03 7.25
C TRP A 62 -2.11 -10.52 7.13
N LYS A 63 -1.76 -11.63 7.79
CA LYS A 63 -0.43 -12.24 7.71
C LYS A 63 -0.07 -12.63 6.27
N LEU A 64 -1.02 -13.21 5.54
CA LEU A 64 -0.84 -13.56 4.13
C LEU A 64 -0.60 -12.33 3.25
N ALA A 65 -1.35 -11.24 3.48
CA ALA A 65 -1.17 -9.99 2.76
C ALA A 65 0.21 -9.38 3.01
N TYR A 66 0.62 -9.31 4.27
CA TYR A 66 1.97 -8.86 4.66
C TYR A 66 3.06 -9.69 3.99
N HIS A 67 2.95 -11.03 4.03
CA HIS A 67 3.90 -11.92 3.37
C HIS A 67 3.96 -11.64 1.86
N LYS A 68 2.81 -11.52 1.19
CA LYS A 68 2.78 -11.22 -0.24
C LYS A 68 3.45 -9.90 -0.55
N ILE A 69 3.13 -8.83 0.18
CA ILE A 69 3.69 -7.49 -0.04
C ILE A 69 5.20 -7.49 0.18
N SER A 70 5.69 -8.02 1.31
CA SER A 70 7.12 -8.09 1.63
C SER A 70 7.91 -8.98 0.67
N SER A 71 7.31 -10.12 0.23
CA SER A 71 7.90 -10.98 -0.80
C SER A 71 7.89 -10.34 -2.20
N SER A 72 6.94 -9.45 -2.46
CA SER A 72 6.70 -8.91 -3.79
C SER A 72 7.67 -7.79 -4.17
N ARG A 73 8.50 -7.27 -3.24
CA ARG A 73 9.43 -6.12 -3.39
C ARG A 73 9.18 -5.43 -4.73
N LEU A 74 8.09 -4.65 -4.75
CA LEU A 74 7.51 -4.01 -5.93
C LEU A 74 8.63 -3.60 -6.89
N MET A 75 8.63 -4.29 -8.03
CA MET A 75 9.54 -4.20 -9.16
C MET A 75 10.30 -2.89 -9.23
N HIS A 76 11.61 -2.99 -9.43
CA HIS A 76 12.45 -1.98 -10.07
C HIS A 76 11.65 -1.38 -11.25
N ILE A 77 11.01 -0.21 -11.08
CA ILE A 77 10.34 0.49 -12.17
C ILE A 77 11.44 1.19 -12.97
N GLU A 78 12.28 0.39 -13.62
CA GLU A 78 13.13 0.82 -14.73
C GLU A 78 12.74 -0.03 -15.92
N ASP A 79 11.73 0.44 -16.64
CA ASP A 79 11.67 0.45 -18.11
C ASP A 79 10.22 0.66 -18.54
N VAL A 80 9.84 1.94 -18.65
CA VAL A 80 8.80 2.32 -19.60
C VAL A 80 9.52 2.48 -20.94
N PRO A 81 9.30 1.64 -21.95
CA PRO A 81 9.83 1.90 -23.28
C PRO A 81 9.26 3.24 -23.74
N LYS A 82 10.12 4.23 -23.96
CA LYS A 82 9.73 5.49 -24.59
C LYS A 82 9.18 5.14 -25.98
N GLN A 83 7.87 5.18 -26.14
CA GLN A 83 7.25 5.22 -27.46
C GLN A 83 7.69 6.52 -28.14
N ARG A 84 8.74 6.44 -28.96
CA ARG A 84 9.12 7.51 -29.86
C ARG A 84 7.99 7.65 -30.89
N LYS A 85 7.11 8.62 -30.68
CA LYS A 85 6.27 9.16 -31.75
C LYS A 85 7.13 10.13 -32.55
N GLU A 86 7.58 9.73 -33.73
CA GLU A 86 7.91 10.59 -34.86
C GLU A 86 7.77 9.74 -36.13
N MET A 87 7.31 10.20 -37.28
CA MET A 87 6.60 11.38 -37.76
C MET A 87 6.35 11.07 -39.25
N HIS A 88 5.37 11.73 -39.86
CA HIS A 88 5.05 11.59 -41.27
C HIS A 88 6.27 11.76 -42.19
N THR A 89 6.33 10.97 -43.26
CA THR A 89 6.52 11.45 -44.65
C THR A 89 5.92 10.40 -45.58
#